data_AF-A0A6B2MFR5-F1
#
_entry.id   AF-A0A6B2MFR5-F1
#
_cell.length_a   1.000
_cell.length_b   1.000
_cell.length_c   1.000
_cell.angle_alpha   90.00
_cell.angle_beta   90.00
_cell.angle_gamma   90.00
#
_symmetry.space_group_name_H-M   'P 1'
#
loop_
_entity.id
_entity.type
_entity.pdbx_description
1 polymer ?
#
loop_
_entity_poly.entity_id
_entity_poly.type
_entity_poly.pdbx_seq_one_letter_code
_entity_poly.pdbx_strand_id
1 'polypeptide(L)' 'MSEAPKRAVQFKLEMQGDTPADIATALLNLSARIDRERLSPHGVSGGVNVGYEYWFTASDHPTREEYVELVKDYLGIVQ' A
#
# COMPACT_ATOMS: atom_id res chain seq x y z
N MET A 1 23.17 10.30 -0.90
CA MET A 1 22.13 10.09 0.13
C MET A 1 21.54 8.71 -0.13
N SER A 2 21.47 7.83 0.87
CA SER A 2 20.76 6.57 0.69
C SER A 2 19.27 6.84 0.41
N GLU A 3 18.61 5.97 -0.34
CA GLU A 3 17.16 6.04 -0.52
C GLU A 3 16.47 5.66 0.79
N ALA A 4 15.33 6.29 1.11
CA ALA A 4 14.57 5.92 2.30
C ALA A 4 14.13 4.45 2.22
N PRO A 5 14.29 3.65 3.29
CA PRO A 5 13.91 2.24 3.30
C PRO A 5 12.46 2.03 2.91
N LYS A 6 12.21 1.05 2.05
CA LYS A 6 10.86 0.63 1.63
C LYS A 6 10.38 -0.54 2.47
N ARG A 7 9.09 -0.55 2.80
CA ARG A 7 8.42 -1.68 3.46
C ARG A 7 8.27 -2.83 2.46
N ALA A 8 8.25 -4.07 2.95
CA ALA A 8 7.96 -5.27 2.15
C ALA A 8 6.61 -5.19 1.42
N VAL A 9 5.58 -4.62 2.07
CA VAL A 9 4.27 -4.39 1.48
C VAL A 9 4.01 -2.89 1.38
N GLN A 10 3.73 -2.42 0.17
CA GLN A 10 3.36 -1.05 -0.13
C GLN A 10 2.06 -1.02 -0.93
N PHE A 11 1.13 -0.19 -0.48
CA PHE A 11 -0.14 0.04 -1.15
C PHE A 11 -0.38 1.55 -1.25
N LYS A 12 -0.55 2.04 -2.48
CA LYS A 12 -0.92 3.43 -2.78
C LYS A 12 -2.28 3.42 -3.45
N LEU A 13 -3.12 4.39 -3.09
CA LEU A 13 -4.49 4.48 -3.55
C LEU A 13 -4.85 5.93 -3.85
N GLU A 14 -5.39 6.15 -5.03
CA GLU A 14 -6.15 7.35 -5.38
C GLU A 14 -7.60 6.93 -5.59
N MET A 15 -8.53 7.57 -4.87
CA MET A 15 -9.94 7.17 -4.87
C MET A 15 -10.84 8.40 -4.81
N GLN A 16 -11.90 8.38 -5.61
CA GLN A 16 -12.94 9.41 -5.65
C GLN A 16 -14.31 8.72 -5.62
N GLY A 17 -15.29 9.34 -4.97
CA GLY A 17 -16.67 8.85 -4.96
C GLY A 17 -17.65 9.97 -4.63
N ASP A 18 -18.93 9.71 -4.90
CA ASP A 18 -19.99 10.70 -4.75
C ASP A 18 -20.27 11.01 -3.27
N THR A 19 -20.10 10.02 -2.39
CA THR A 19 -20.27 10.17 -0.93
C THR A 19 -19.16 9.46 -0.13
N PRO A 20 -18.94 9.85 1.14
CA PRO A 20 -18.04 9.12 2.02
C PRO A 20 -18.41 7.64 2.23
N ALA A 21 -19.71 7.30 2.17
CA ALA A 21 -20.19 5.93 2.32
C ALA A 21 -19.76 5.03 1.15
N ASP A 22 -19.71 5.59 -0.06
CA ASP A 22 -19.26 4.87 -1.26
C ASP A 22 -17.77 4.56 -1.18
N ILE A 23 -16.97 5.55 -0.75
CA ILE A 23 -15.53 5.38 -0.47
C ILE A 23 -15.31 4.31 0.60
N ALA A 24 -16.03 4.37 1.72
CA ALA A 24 -15.89 3.40 2.81
C ALA A 24 -16.21 1.96 2.36
N THR A 25 -17.27 1.80 1.57
CA THR A 25 -17.66 0.50 1.00
C THR A 25 -16.60 -0.02 0.03
N ALA A 26 -16.06 0.84 -0.83
CA ALA A 26 -14.99 0.48 -1.75
C ALA A 26 -13.69 0.07 -1.01
N LEU A 27 -13.31 0.81 0.04
CA LEU A 27 -12.16 0.48 0.89
C LEU A 27 -12.32 -0.89 1.57
N LEU A 28 -13.51 -1.19 2.12
CA LEU A 28 -13.79 -2.48 2.74
C LEU A 28 -13.65 -3.65 1.74
N ASN A 29 -14.16 -3.47 0.52
CA ASN A 29 -14.01 -4.47 -0.53
C ASN A 29 -12.54 -4.63 -0.96
N LEU A 30 -11.81 -3.52 -1.05
CA LEU A 30 -10.40 -3.52 -1.45
C LEU A 30 -9.51 -4.17 -0.38
N SER A 31 -9.76 -3.96 0.91
CA SER A 31 -9.03 -4.61 1.98
C SER A 31 -9.17 -6.14 1.91
N ALA A 32 -10.37 -6.65 1.63
CA ALA A 32 -10.59 -8.08 1.43
C ALA A 32 -9.87 -8.64 0.19
N ARG A 33 -9.56 -7.81 -0.81
CA ARG A 33 -8.76 -8.22 -1.99
C ARG A 33 -7.27 -8.23 -1.69
N ILE A 34 -6.79 -7.26 -0.91
CA ILE A 34 -5.39 -7.20 -0.45
C ILE A 34 -5.07 -8.43 0.39
N ASP A 35 -5.90 -8.74 1.39
CA ASP A 35 -5.72 -9.88 2.30
C ASP A 35 -5.65 -11.22 1.57
N ARG A 36 -6.38 -11.36 0.46
CA ARG A 36 -6.39 -12.57 -0.38
C ARG A 36 -5.30 -12.60 -1.45
N GLU A 37 -4.40 -11.61 -1.48
CA GLU A 37 -3.32 -11.45 -2.47
C GLU A 37 -3.81 -11.43 -3.93
N ARG A 38 -5.00 -10.89 -4.18
CA ARG A 38 -5.63 -10.89 -5.52
C ARG A 38 -5.44 -9.59 -6.30
N LEU A 39 -4.39 -8.83 -5.99
CA LEU A 39 -4.10 -7.58 -6.66
C LEU A 39 -2.93 -7.72 -7.62
N SER A 40 -3.12 -7.24 -8.85
CA SER A 40 -2.02 -6.91 -9.75
C SER A 40 -1.15 -5.79 -9.17
N PRO A 41 0.11 -5.61 -9.61
CA PRO A 41 0.96 -4.53 -9.14
C PRO A 41 0.41 -3.12 -9.40
N HIS A 42 -0.46 -2.98 -10.39
CA HIS A 42 -1.17 -1.74 -10.72
C HIS A 42 -2.57 -2.08 -11.22
N GLY A 43 -3.56 -1.26 -10.91
CA GLY A 43 -4.92 -1.46 -11.38
C GLY A 43 -5.81 -0.24 -11.23
N VAL A 44 -6.75 -0.11 -12.16
CA VAL A 44 -7.83 0.88 -12.14
C VAL A 44 -9.16 0.12 -12.04
N SER A 45 -10.03 0.52 -11.13
CA SER A 45 -11.31 -0.13 -10.89
C SER A 45 -12.32 0.84 -10.30
N GLY A 46 -13.59 0.44 -10.25
CA GLY A 46 -14.67 1.31 -9.78
C GLY A 46 -16.05 0.73 -10.03
N GLY A 47 -17.05 1.41 -9.47
CA GLY A 47 -18.47 1.25 -9.75
C GLY A 47 -19.07 2.57 -10.26
N VAL A 48 -20.40 2.65 -10.26
CA VAL A 48 -21.13 3.82 -10.79
C VAL A 48 -20.84 5.11 -9.99
N ASN A 49 -20.60 4.98 -8.69
CA ASN A 49 -20.48 6.06 -7.71
C ASN A 49 -19.08 6.18 -7.08
N VAL A 50 -18.12 5.36 -7.53
CA VAL A 50 -16.76 5.33 -6.99
C VAL A 50 -15.76 4.84 -8.02
N GLY A 51 -14.62 5.52 -8.14
CA GLY A 51 -13.50 5.12 -8.99
C GLY A 51 -12.19 5.18 -8.22
N TYR A 52 -11.28 4.27 -8.51
CA TYR A 52 -9.96 4.25 -7.89
C TYR A 52 -8.87 3.66 -8.78
N GLU A 53 -7.66 4.15 -8.57
CA GLU A 53 -6.41 3.64 -9.11
C GLU A 53 -5.49 3.27 -7.95
N TYR A 54 -4.82 2.12 -8.05
CA TYR A 54 -3.93 1.66 -7.01
C TYR A 54 -2.62 1.10 -7.56
N TRP A 55 -1.58 1.20 -6.73
CA TRP A 55 -0.28 0.56 -6.93
C TRP A 55 0.02 -0.31 -5.74
N PHE A 56 0.31 -1.58 -5.99
CA PHE A 56 0.60 -2.58 -4.99
C PHE A 56 1.96 -3.21 -5.26
N THR A 57 2.79 -3.30 -4.23
CA THR A 57 4.05 -4.04 -4.29
C THR A 57 4.14 -4.86 -3.02
N ALA A 58 4.38 -6.16 -3.19
CA ALA A 58 4.65 -7.09 -2.11
C ALA A 58 5.95 -7.83 -2.42
N SER A 59 6.79 -7.94 -1.40
CA SER A 59 8.03 -8.71 -1.40
C SER A 59 8.15 -9.43 -0.06
N ASP A 60 8.87 -10.55 -0.03
CA ASP A 60 9.15 -11.27 1.22
C ASP A 60 10.06 -10.45 2.16
N HIS A 61 10.77 -9.46 1.61
CA HIS A 61 11.72 -8.62 2.33
C HIS A 61 11.51 -7.11 2.05
N PRO A 62 11.93 -6.23 2.98
CA PRO A 62 12.49 -6.55 4.28
C PRO A 62 11.43 -7.08 5.26
N THR A 63 11.83 -8.04 6.10
CA THR A 63 11.07 -8.36 7.32
C THR A 63 10.97 -7.12 8.21
N ARG A 64 10.13 -7.17 9.24
CA ARG A 64 10.00 -6.04 10.18
C ARG A 64 11.35 -5.68 10.81
N GLU A 65 12.11 -6.68 11.22
CA GLU A 65 13.41 -6.53 11.88
C GLU A 65 14.43 -5.91 10.90
N GLU A 66 14.51 -6.43 9.68
CA GLU A 66 15.37 -5.88 8.62
C GLU A 66 14.99 -4.43 8.29
N TYR A 67 13.70 -4.12 8.21
CA TYR A 67 13.23 -2.76 7.94
C TYR A 67 13.64 -1.78 9.04
N VAL A 68 13.57 -2.20 10.31
CA VAL A 68 14.02 -1.38 11.44
C VAL A 68 15.52 -1.10 11.37
N GLU A 69 16.34 -2.09 11.04
CA GLU A 69 17.78 -1.89 10.86
C GLU A 69 18.08 -0.96 9.69
N LEU A 70 17.40 -1.13 8.55
CA LEU A 70 17.52 -0.22 7.40
C LEU A 70 17.13 1.22 7.78
N VAL A 71 16.11 1.42 8.62
CA VAL A 71 15.70 2.75 9.10
C VAL A 71 16.74 3.34 10.04
N LYS A 72 17.31 2.56 10.97
CA LYS A 72 18.38 3.05 11.86
C LYS A 72 19.60 3.49 11.06
N ASP A 73 20.00 2.69 10.08
CA ASP A 73 21.12 3.00 9.17
C ASP A 73 20.83 4.28 8.37
N TYR A 74 19.65 4.37 7.75
CA TYR A 74 19.22 5.56 7.00
C TYR A 74 19.22 6.85 7.84
N LEU A 75 18.82 6.77 9.11
CA LEU A 75 18.78 7.91 10.02
C LEU A 75 20.14 8.21 10.70
N GLY A 76 21.17 7.40 10.46
CA GLY A 76 22.48 7.55 11.11
C GLY A 76 22.45 7.28 12.62
N ILE A 77 21.50 6.45 13.09
CA ILE A 77 21.34 6.08 14.50
C ILE A 77 22.25 4.90 14.88
N VAL A 78 22.87 4.24 13.89
CA VAL A 78 23.84 3.16 14.12
C VAL A 78 25.18 3.78 14.55
N GLN A 79 25.54 3.59 15.82
CA GLN A 79 26.90 3.80 16.38
C GLN A 79 27.61 2.46 16.53
#